data_AF-A0A290Z0H8-F1
#
_entry.id   AF-A0A290Z0H8-F1
#
_cell.length_a   1.000
_cell.length_b   1.000
_cell.length_c   1.000
_cell.angle_alpha   90.00
_cell.angle_beta   90.00
_cell.angle_gamma   90.00
#
_symmetry.space_group_name_H-M   'P 1'
#
loop_
_entity.id
_entity.type
_entity.pdbx_description
1 polymer ?
#
loop_
_entity_poly.entity_id
_entity_poly.type
_entity_poly.pdbx_seq_one_letter_code
_entity_poly.pdbx_strand_id
1 'polypeptide(L)'
;MSENGVDEHPKEKQRGPVVLRRERNKELTTTDQRLLDSRGPSDWVHTDPWRVLRIQAEFVEGFGALAGIPSAVTVFGSARTERAHPEYEVGRQLGGALAEAGFAVITGGGPGAMEAVNRGCSEAGGYSVGLGIELPFEQGLNPWVDLGVNFRYFFVRKTMFIKYSQAFICLPGGFGTLDELFEALTLVQTKKVTKFPVVLFGRSYWQGLYDWVRDSVLDSGKIGDKDLALLHLTDDVEDAVRVVKEAHQAWGEAH
;
A
#
# COMPACT_ATOMS: atom_id res chain seq x y z
N MET A 1 -42.94 -47.45 44.32
CA MET A 1 -42.69 -46.07 43.87
C MET A 1 -41.20 -45.79 43.95
N SER A 2 -40.53 -45.78 42.80
CA SER A 2 -39.38 -44.90 42.55
C SER A 2 -39.45 -44.56 41.08
N GLU A 3 -40.47 -43.76 40.75
CA GLU A 3 -40.57 -43.10 39.45
C GLU A 3 -39.38 -42.14 39.30
N ASN A 4 -38.89 -42.04 38.07
CA ASN A 4 -37.84 -41.14 37.57
C ASN A 4 -36.39 -41.59 37.84
N GLY A 5 -36.00 -42.69 37.21
CA GLY A 5 -34.59 -43.04 37.00
C GLY A 5 -33.90 -42.02 36.09
N VAL A 6 -33.27 -41.01 36.69
CA VAL A 6 -32.37 -40.10 35.98
C VAL A 6 -31.08 -40.86 35.73
N ASP A 7 -30.77 -41.13 34.46
CA ASP A 7 -29.47 -41.67 34.04
C ASP A 7 -28.35 -40.71 34.49
N GLU A 8 -27.54 -41.14 35.47
CA GLU A 8 -26.41 -40.37 36.02
C GLU A 8 -25.28 -40.18 35.01
N HIS A 9 -25.28 -40.96 33.91
CA HIS A 9 -24.30 -40.86 32.82
C HIS A 9 -24.98 -40.81 31.44
N PRO A 10 -25.67 -39.69 31.10
CA PRO A 10 -26.40 -39.58 29.86
C PRO A 10 -25.43 -39.67 28.66
N LYS A 11 -25.82 -40.38 27.60
CA LYS A 11 -25.05 -40.43 26.35
C LYS A 11 -24.61 -39.03 25.89
N GLU A 12 -23.31 -38.85 25.79
CA GLU A 12 -22.67 -37.59 25.42
C GLU A 12 -22.23 -37.60 23.96
N LYS A 13 -22.23 -36.43 23.32
CA LYS A 13 -21.56 -36.21 22.05
C LYS A 13 -20.85 -34.87 22.05
N GLN A 14 -19.63 -34.87 21.53
CA GLN A 14 -18.82 -33.67 21.38
C GLN A 14 -19.13 -32.97 20.05
N ARG A 15 -19.30 -31.65 20.08
CA ARG A 15 -19.42 -30.79 18.90
C ARG A 15 -18.48 -29.60 19.06
N GLY A 16 -17.30 -29.69 18.47
CA GLY A 16 -16.22 -28.72 18.73
C GLY A 16 -15.93 -28.69 20.25
N PRO A 17 -15.90 -27.51 20.90
CA PRO A 17 -15.64 -27.40 22.34
C PRO A 17 -16.86 -27.71 23.23
N VAL A 18 -18.01 -28.11 22.67
CA VAL A 18 -19.28 -28.25 23.40
C VAL A 18 -19.67 -29.72 23.60
N VAL A 19 -20.03 -30.09 24.84
CA VAL A 19 -20.61 -31.41 25.18
C VAL A 19 -22.14 -31.34 25.14
N LEU A 20 -22.77 -32.17 24.32
CA LEU A 20 -24.23 -32.28 24.19
C LEU A 20 -24.73 -33.59 24.80
N ARG A 21 -25.84 -33.52 25.53
CA ARG A 21 -26.49 -34.67 26.19
C ARG A 21 -27.98 -34.71 25.89
N ARG A 22 -28.59 -35.89 26.00
CA ARG A 22 -30.05 -36.12 25.87
C ARG A 22 -30.57 -35.62 24.50
N GLU A 23 -31.76 -35.04 24.45
CA GLU A 23 -32.44 -34.55 23.23
C GLU A 23 -31.64 -33.53 22.39
N ARG A 24 -30.55 -32.95 22.94
CA ARG A 24 -29.67 -32.01 22.24
C ARG A 24 -28.59 -32.72 21.41
N ASN A 25 -28.56 -34.05 21.40
CA ASN A 25 -27.60 -34.92 20.69
C ASN A 25 -28.18 -35.55 19.40
N LYS A 26 -29.03 -34.83 18.66
CA LYS A 26 -29.73 -35.37 17.47
C LYS A 26 -28.97 -35.22 16.16
N GLU A 27 -28.00 -34.32 16.06
CA GLU A 27 -27.20 -34.15 14.84
C GLU A 27 -26.17 -35.28 14.71
N LEU A 28 -26.20 -36.03 13.59
CA LEU A 28 -25.34 -37.19 13.37
C LEU A 28 -23.97 -36.85 12.77
N THR A 29 -23.86 -35.78 11.99
CA THR A 29 -22.63 -35.37 11.31
C THR A 29 -21.73 -34.51 12.21
N THR A 30 -20.41 -34.59 12.02
CA THR A 30 -19.47 -33.66 12.67
C THR A 30 -19.49 -32.29 11.99
N THR A 31 -18.87 -31.28 12.61
CA THR A 31 -18.69 -29.96 11.97
C THR A 31 -17.78 -30.08 10.75
N ASP A 32 -16.66 -30.81 10.86
CA ASP A 32 -15.72 -31.02 9.75
C ASP A 32 -16.36 -31.76 8.59
N GLN A 33 -17.19 -32.78 8.85
CA GLN A 33 -17.89 -33.51 7.79
C GLN A 33 -18.77 -32.56 6.97
N ARG A 34 -19.46 -31.61 7.62
CA ARG A 34 -20.28 -30.60 6.92
C ARG A 34 -19.43 -29.60 6.14
N LEU A 35 -18.27 -29.20 6.66
CA LEU A 35 -17.35 -28.28 5.99
C LEU A 35 -16.66 -28.92 4.78
N LEU A 36 -16.22 -30.18 4.91
CA LEU A 36 -15.34 -30.85 3.95
C LEU A 36 -16.08 -31.65 2.87
N ASP A 37 -17.24 -32.24 3.18
CA ASP A 37 -17.98 -33.08 2.22
C ASP A 37 -19.02 -32.30 1.42
N SER A 38 -19.41 -31.09 1.86
CA SER A 38 -20.45 -30.31 1.18
C SER A 38 -19.87 -29.29 0.21
N ARG A 39 -20.42 -29.27 -1.01
CA ARG A 39 -20.20 -28.21 -2.00
C ARG A 39 -21.51 -27.46 -2.20
N GLY A 40 -21.82 -26.55 -1.28
CA GLY A 40 -23.00 -25.70 -1.38
C GLY A 40 -22.90 -24.71 -2.55
N PRO A 41 -23.96 -23.91 -2.80
CA PRO A 41 -23.92 -22.83 -3.80
C PRO A 41 -22.75 -21.87 -3.55
N SER A 42 -22.13 -21.36 -4.62
CA SER A 42 -20.95 -20.49 -4.53
C SER A 42 -21.24 -18.99 -4.64
N ASP A 43 -22.50 -18.58 -4.85
CA ASP A 43 -22.86 -17.18 -5.14
C ASP A 43 -22.39 -16.18 -4.07
N TRP A 44 -22.26 -16.64 -2.81
CA TRP A 44 -21.77 -15.84 -1.69
C TRP A 44 -20.36 -15.25 -1.95
N VAL A 45 -19.52 -15.88 -2.79
CA VAL A 45 -18.18 -15.36 -3.12
C VAL A 45 -18.20 -14.03 -3.90
N HIS A 46 -19.36 -13.68 -4.48
CA HIS A 46 -19.55 -12.44 -5.25
C HIS A 46 -20.33 -11.37 -4.47
N THR A 47 -20.73 -11.66 -3.24
CA THR A 47 -21.49 -10.75 -2.37
C THR A 47 -20.60 -9.86 -1.51
N ASP A 48 -21.13 -8.71 -1.07
CA ASP A 48 -20.38 -7.76 -0.24
C ASP A 48 -19.88 -8.32 1.10
N PRO A 49 -20.62 -9.18 1.84
CA PRO A 49 -20.09 -9.80 3.05
C PRO A 49 -18.80 -10.58 2.82
N TRP A 50 -18.69 -11.29 1.70
CA TRP A 50 -17.44 -11.98 1.35
C TRP A 50 -16.35 -11.01 0.89
N ARG A 51 -16.71 -9.92 0.20
CA ARG A 51 -15.75 -8.86 -0.16
C ARG A 51 -15.13 -8.24 1.08
N VAL A 52 -15.90 -7.98 2.14
CA VAL A 52 -15.37 -7.47 3.42
C VAL A 52 -14.28 -8.39 3.98
N LEU A 53 -14.50 -9.71 3.98
CA LEU A 53 -13.50 -10.68 4.44
C LEU A 53 -12.26 -10.69 3.54
N ARG A 54 -12.41 -10.56 2.22
CA ARG A 54 -11.27 -10.45 1.29
C ARG A 54 -10.48 -9.16 1.46
N ILE A 55 -11.17 -8.03 1.67
CA ILE A 55 -10.54 -6.74 1.95
C ILE A 55 -9.76 -6.80 3.26
N GLN A 56 -10.35 -7.39 4.31
CA GLN A 56 -9.67 -7.61 5.57
C GLN A 56 -8.43 -8.48 5.40
N ALA A 57 -8.51 -9.56 4.62
CA ALA A 57 -7.38 -10.44 4.33
C ALA A 57 -6.23 -9.67 3.64
N GLU A 58 -6.51 -8.83 2.63
CA GLU A 58 -5.48 -8.02 1.97
C GLU A 58 -4.82 -7.01 2.93
N PHE A 59 -5.55 -6.45 3.90
CA PHE A 59 -4.93 -5.65 4.96
C PHE A 59 -4.00 -6.48 5.85
N VAL A 60 -4.41 -7.68 6.26
CA VAL A 60 -3.59 -8.56 7.09
C VAL A 60 -2.32 -8.98 6.36
N GLU A 61 -2.44 -9.39 5.10
CA GLU A 61 -1.31 -9.77 4.25
C GLU A 61 -0.37 -8.59 4.01
N GLY A 62 -0.90 -7.43 3.61
CA GLY A 62 -0.09 -6.23 3.40
C GLY A 62 0.63 -5.76 4.66
N PHE A 63 -0.07 -5.75 5.81
CA PHE A 63 0.56 -5.36 7.07
C PHE A 63 1.60 -6.37 7.54
N GLY A 64 1.35 -7.67 7.38
CA GLY A 64 2.28 -8.72 7.73
C GLY A 64 3.55 -8.69 6.87
N ALA A 65 3.39 -8.55 5.54
CA ALA A 65 4.51 -8.51 4.61
C ALA A 65 5.41 -7.27 4.80
N LEU A 66 4.81 -6.11 5.11
CA LEU A 66 5.53 -4.85 5.23
C LEU A 66 5.98 -4.53 6.67
N ALA A 67 5.68 -5.37 7.66
CA ALA A 67 5.94 -5.09 9.07
C ALA A 67 7.43 -4.86 9.41
N GLY A 68 8.33 -5.52 8.69
CA GLY A 68 9.76 -5.52 8.97
C GLY A 68 10.62 -4.68 8.03
N ILE A 69 10.01 -3.90 7.13
CA ILE A 69 10.78 -3.08 6.19
C ILE A 69 11.45 -1.91 6.94
N PRO A 70 12.64 -1.44 6.52
CA PRO A 70 13.27 -0.26 7.09
C PRO A 70 12.50 1.01 6.69
N SER A 71 12.96 2.17 7.16
CA SER A 71 12.48 3.47 6.67
C SER A 71 12.50 3.50 5.15
N ALA A 72 11.44 4.00 4.54
CA ALA A 72 11.20 3.89 3.12
C ALA A 72 10.61 5.15 2.51
N VAL A 73 10.85 5.31 1.21
CA VAL A 73 10.29 6.37 0.38
C VAL A 73 9.44 5.73 -0.70
N THR A 74 8.22 6.24 -0.89
CA THR A 74 7.42 5.80 -2.02
C THR A 74 7.70 6.68 -3.22
N VAL A 75 8.01 6.06 -4.36
CA VAL A 75 8.26 6.77 -5.61
C VAL A 75 7.21 6.40 -6.65
N PHE A 76 6.56 7.41 -7.21
CA PHE A 76 5.57 7.29 -8.28
C PHE A 76 6.11 7.87 -9.58
N GLY A 77 5.58 7.38 -10.70
CA GLY A 77 5.90 7.90 -12.02
C GLY A 77 5.19 7.11 -13.11
N SER A 78 5.38 7.53 -14.36
CA SER A 78 4.74 6.90 -15.51
C SER A 78 5.13 5.43 -15.70
N ALA A 79 4.13 4.56 -15.84
CA ALA A 79 4.33 3.17 -16.30
C ALA A 79 4.75 3.08 -17.77
N ARG A 80 4.74 4.21 -18.50
CA ARG A 80 4.98 4.28 -19.95
C ARG A 80 6.37 4.82 -20.31
N THR A 81 7.16 5.24 -19.33
CA THR A 81 8.53 5.72 -19.58
C THR A 81 9.37 4.58 -20.12
N GLU A 82 9.92 4.72 -21.33
CA GLU A 82 10.77 3.68 -21.92
C GLU A 82 12.16 3.68 -21.28
N ARG A 83 12.84 2.52 -21.26
CA ARG A 83 14.21 2.40 -20.72
C ARG A 83 15.24 3.31 -21.39
N ALA A 84 15.01 3.68 -22.65
CA ALA A 84 15.89 4.58 -23.39
C ALA A 84 15.60 6.07 -23.11
N HIS A 85 14.47 6.39 -22.45
CA HIS A 85 14.09 7.76 -22.16
C HIS A 85 14.97 8.33 -21.04
N PRO A 86 15.42 9.60 -21.09
CA PRO A 86 16.27 10.20 -20.06
C PRO A 86 15.66 10.13 -18.64
N GLU A 87 14.33 10.26 -18.53
CA GLU A 87 13.63 10.14 -17.24
C GLU A 87 13.78 8.76 -16.59
N TYR A 88 14.00 7.70 -17.37
CA TYR A 88 14.26 6.38 -16.80
C TYR A 88 15.61 6.37 -16.06
N GLU A 89 16.65 6.96 -16.65
CA GLU A 89 17.96 7.03 -16.00
C GLU A 89 17.90 7.91 -14.74
N VAL A 90 17.13 9.01 -14.77
CA VAL A 90 16.85 9.82 -13.57
C VAL A 90 16.18 8.97 -12.47
N GLY A 91 15.17 8.16 -12.81
CA GLY A 91 14.52 7.28 -11.85
C GLY A 91 15.49 6.26 -11.23
N ARG A 92 16.41 5.72 -12.04
CA ARG A 92 17.46 4.80 -11.59
C ARG A 92 18.46 5.47 -10.66
N GLN A 93 18.93 6.67 -11.00
CA GLN A 93 19.81 7.46 -10.13
C GLN A 93 19.14 7.78 -8.80
N LEU A 94 17.86 8.19 -8.84
CA LEU A 94 17.08 8.46 -7.63
C LEU A 94 16.95 7.22 -6.75
N GLY A 95 16.62 6.06 -7.33
CA GLY A 95 16.52 4.79 -6.59
C GLY A 95 17.83 4.42 -5.90
N GLY A 96 18.96 4.57 -6.60
CA GLY A 96 20.29 4.33 -6.05
C GLY A 96 20.64 5.30 -4.91
N ALA A 97 20.41 6.60 -5.11
CA ALA A 97 20.71 7.62 -4.10
C ALA A 97 19.85 7.45 -2.83
N LEU A 98 18.60 7.01 -2.96
CA LEU A 98 17.75 6.68 -1.81
C LEU A 98 18.28 5.46 -1.03
N ALA A 99 18.71 4.42 -1.74
CA ALA A 99 19.33 3.23 -1.13
C ALA A 99 20.61 3.58 -0.37
N GLU A 100 21.51 4.36 -1.00
CA GLU A 100 22.74 4.86 -0.38
C GLU A 100 22.47 5.73 0.85
N ALA A 101 21.36 6.47 0.85
CA ALA A 101 20.89 7.25 2.00
C ALA A 101 20.24 6.40 3.11
N GLY A 102 20.13 5.08 2.94
CA GLY A 102 19.61 4.15 3.93
C GLY A 102 18.11 3.92 3.88
N PHE A 103 17.42 4.34 2.82
CA PHE A 103 15.99 4.14 2.65
C PHE A 103 15.69 2.95 1.74
N ALA A 104 14.69 2.15 2.12
CA ALA A 104 14.00 1.29 1.17
C ALA A 104 13.22 2.14 0.15
N VAL A 105 13.01 1.57 -1.03
CA VAL A 105 12.16 2.17 -2.06
C VAL A 105 10.89 1.37 -2.18
N ILE A 106 9.75 2.04 -2.14
CA ILE A 106 8.44 1.46 -2.45
C ILE A 106 7.96 2.05 -3.77
N THR A 107 7.55 1.20 -4.71
CA THR A 107 6.90 1.64 -5.95
C THR A 107 5.61 0.85 -6.19
N GLY A 108 4.90 1.20 -7.26
CA GLY A 108 3.80 0.38 -7.75
C GLY A 108 4.20 -0.95 -8.39
N GLY A 109 5.50 -1.26 -8.48
CA GLY A 109 6.03 -2.53 -8.99
C GLY A 109 5.91 -2.74 -10.50
N GLY A 110 5.29 -1.80 -11.23
CA GLY A 110 5.09 -1.89 -12.68
C GLY A 110 6.33 -1.52 -13.51
N PRO A 111 6.16 -1.41 -14.84
CA PRO A 111 7.22 -0.98 -15.76
C PRO A 111 7.50 0.52 -15.67
N GLY A 112 8.41 1.00 -16.52
CA GLY A 112 8.72 2.40 -16.71
C GLY A 112 9.43 3.06 -15.53
N ALA A 113 8.96 4.23 -15.09
CA ALA A 113 9.61 4.96 -14.00
C ALA A 113 9.63 4.16 -12.68
N MET A 114 8.62 3.33 -12.42
CA MET A 114 8.61 2.44 -11.25
C MET A 114 9.76 1.42 -11.33
N GLU A 115 9.90 0.74 -12.47
CA GLU A 115 11.02 -0.18 -12.72
C GLU A 115 12.37 0.51 -12.59
N ALA A 116 12.52 1.72 -13.15
CA ALA A 116 13.76 2.48 -13.06
C ALA A 116 14.22 2.66 -11.61
N VAL A 117 13.31 3.09 -10.74
CA VAL A 117 13.63 3.35 -9.32
C VAL A 117 13.89 2.03 -8.58
N ASN A 118 13.07 0.99 -8.80
CA ASN A 118 13.33 -0.34 -8.21
C ASN A 118 14.71 -0.87 -8.61
N ARG A 119 15.06 -0.73 -9.89
CA ARG A 119 16.35 -1.13 -10.44
C ARG A 119 17.50 -0.37 -9.78
N GLY A 120 17.41 0.95 -9.70
CA GLY A 120 18.43 1.78 -9.08
C GLY A 120 18.68 1.39 -7.62
N CYS A 121 17.59 1.19 -6.87
CA CYS A 121 17.66 0.78 -5.47
C CYS A 121 18.31 -0.61 -5.31
N SER A 122 17.86 -1.59 -6.09
CA SER A 122 18.35 -2.97 -6.04
C SER A 122 19.84 -3.07 -6.46
N GLU A 123 20.25 -2.37 -7.52
CA GLU A 123 21.65 -2.34 -7.98
C GLU A 123 22.60 -1.67 -6.98
N ALA A 124 22.10 -0.73 -6.17
CA ALA A 124 22.84 -0.11 -5.07
C ALA A 124 22.84 -0.97 -3.79
N GLY A 125 22.22 -2.15 -3.79
CA GLY A 125 22.11 -3.03 -2.63
C GLY A 125 21.09 -2.57 -1.58
N GLY A 126 20.20 -1.65 -1.95
CA GLY A 126 19.05 -1.24 -1.13
C GLY A 126 17.91 -2.25 -1.18
N TYR A 127 16.86 -1.99 -0.39
CA TYR A 127 15.70 -2.87 -0.34
C TYR A 127 14.54 -2.33 -1.21
N SER A 128 14.23 -3.06 -2.27
CA SER A 128 13.28 -2.66 -3.30
C SER A 128 11.93 -3.36 -3.15
N VAL A 129 10.87 -2.58 -2.91
CA VAL A 129 9.50 -3.06 -2.69
C VAL A 129 8.60 -2.68 -3.88
N GLY A 130 7.77 -3.62 -4.32
CA GLY A 130 6.79 -3.44 -5.38
C GLY A 130 5.38 -3.80 -4.91
N LEU A 131 4.51 -2.80 -4.82
CA LEU A 131 3.11 -3.01 -4.46
C LEU A 131 2.29 -3.02 -5.76
N GLY A 132 2.03 -4.20 -6.32
CA GLY A 132 1.26 -4.38 -7.56
C GLY A 132 -0.24 -4.20 -7.38
N ILE A 133 -0.97 -4.12 -8.49
CA ILE A 133 -2.43 -4.06 -8.50
C ILE A 133 -2.97 -4.90 -9.67
N GLU A 134 -3.96 -5.74 -9.40
CA GLU A 134 -4.63 -6.57 -10.41
C GLU A 134 -5.25 -5.69 -11.49
N LEU A 135 -4.80 -5.86 -12.75
CA LEU A 135 -5.33 -5.16 -13.92
C LEU A 135 -5.62 -6.13 -15.06
N PRO A 136 -6.57 -5.82 -15.97
CA PRO A 136 -6.92 -6.73 -17.07
C PRO A 136 -5.80 -7.00 -18.09
N PHE A 137 -4.74 -6.20 -18.08
CA PHE A 137 -3.65 -6.17 -19.06
C PHE A 137 -2.28 -6.16 -18.36
N GLU A 138 -2.19 -6.80 -17.20
CA GLU A 138 -1.05 -6.71 -16.28
C GLU A 138 0.26 -7.27 -16.87
N GLN A 139 1.38 -6.58 -16.61
CA GLN A 139 2.73 -7.01 -16.98
C GLN A 139 3.49 -7.71 -15.84
N GLY A 140 2.82 -7.99 -14.72
CA GLY A 140 3.44 -8.51 -13.49
C GLY A 140 4.34 -7.47 -12.80
N LEU A 141 4.97 -7.87 -11.71
CA LEU A 141 5.99 -7.05 -11.03
C LEU A 141 7.28 -7.06 -11.85
N ASN A 142 7.96 -5.91 -11.90
CA ASN A 142 9.25 -5.79 -12.58
C ASN A 142 10.34 -6.62 -11.85
N PRO A 143 11.41 -7.04 -12.56
CA PRO A 143 12.37 -8.02 -12.03
C PRO A 143 13.31 -7.47 -10.95
N TRP A 144 13.22 -6.19 -10.61
CA TRP A 144 14.07 -5.52 -9.62
C TRP A 144 13.36 -5.32 -8.27
N VAL A 145 12.20 -5.95 -8.10
CA VAL A 145 11.46 -5.98 -6.84
C VAL A 145 11.96 -7.15 -6.00
N ASP A 146 12.46 -6.86 -4.80
CA ASP A 146 12.88 -7.88 -3.82
C ASP A 146 11.69 -8.38 -3.00
N LEU A 147 10.80 -7.46 -2.62
CA LEU A 147 9.56 -7.76 -1.89
C LEU A 147 8.33 -7.29 -2.70
N GLY A 148 7.54 -8.25 -3.19
CA GLY A 148 6.34 -8.00 -3.98
C GLY A 148 5.05 -8.32 -3.23
N VAL A 149 4.07 -7.43 -3.28
CA VAL A 149 2.68 -7.70 -2.83
C VAL A 149 1.71 -7.25 -3.91
N ASN A 150 0.89 -8.16 -4.42
CA ASN A 150 -0.13 -7.85 -5.43
C ASN A 150 -1.50 -7.67 -4.76
N PHE A 151 -2.06 -6.47 -4.89
CA PHE A 151 -3.37 -6.14 -4.33
C PHE A 151 -4.46 -6.29 -5.39
N ARG A 152 -5.71 -6.46 -4.95
CA ARG A 152 -6.89 -6.34 -5.82
C ARG A 152 -7.61 -5.02 -5.60
N TYR A 153 -7.60 -4.54 -4.36
CA TYR A 153 -8.31 -3.32 -3.98
C TYR A 153 -7.35 -2.12 -3.92
N PHE A 154 -7.59 -1.13 -4.79
CA PHE A 154 -6.80 0.11 -4.86
C PHE A 154 -6.63 0.79 -3.51
N PHE A 155 -7.69 0.90 -2.71
CA PHE A 155 -7.64 1.61 -1.44
C PHE A 155 -6.80 0.89 -0.36
N VAL A 156 -6.69 -0.44 -0.43
CA VAL A 156 -5.80 -1.20 0.47
C VAL A 156 -4.36 -0.91 0.09
N ARG A 157 -4.03 -0.98 -1.20
CA ARG A 157 -2.71 -0.64 -1.74
C ARG A 157 -2.28 0.79 -1.40
N LYS A 158 -3.17 1.76 -1.61
CA LYS A 158 -2.96 3.18 -1.26
C LYS A 158 -2.60 3.37 0.21
N THR A 159 -3.30 2.66 1.10
CA THR A 159 -2.98 2.67 2.52
C THR A 159 -1.54 2.20 2.78
N MET A 160 -1.05 1.20 2.05
CA MET A 160 0.31 0.69 2.23
C MET A 160 1.38 1.68 1.78
N PHE A 161 1.15 2.44 0.70
CA PHE A 161 2.07 3.50 0.28
C PHE A 161 2.25 4.55 1.37
N ILE A 162 1.17 5.01 1.98
CA ILE A 162 1.22 6.04 3.02
C ILE A 162 1.77 5.50 4.33
N LYS A 163 1.28 4.35 4.80
CA LYS A 163 1.61 3.80 6.12
C LYS A 163 3.09 3.44 6.26
N TYR A 164 3.69 2.92 5.19
CA TYR A 164 5.04 2.35 5.23
C TYR A 164 6.12 3.24 4.61
N SER A 165 5.80 4.49 4.27
CA SER A 165 6.80 5.46 3.81
C SER A 165 6.82 6.72 4.65
N GLN A 166 7.88 7.51 4.54
CA GLN A 166 8.03 8.80 5.23
C GLN A 166 7.93 10.00 4.30
N ALA A 167 7.99 9.76 2.98
CA ALA A 167 7.96 10.78 1.95
C ALA A 167 7.48 10.18 0.63
N PHE A 168 6.90 11.04 -0.22
CA PHE A 168 6.61 10.73 -1.61
C PHE A 168 7.53 11.51 -2.54
N ILE A 169 7.99 10.83 -3.59
CA ILE A 169 8.64 11.47 -4.74
C ILE A 169 7.85 11.12 -6.00
N CYS A 170 7.42 12.13 -6.75
CA CYS A 170 6.68 11.98 -7.99
C CYS A 170 7.57 12.36 -9.17
N LEU A 171 8.06 11.36 -9.89
CA LEU A 171 8.62 11.50 -11.24
C LEU A 171 7.48 11.82 -12.23
N PRO A 172 7.79 12.34 -13.44
CA PRO A 172 6.78 12.60 -14.46
C PRO A 172 5.84 11.42 -14.70
N GLY A 173 4.54 11.68 -14.65
CA GLY A 173 3.53 10.63 -14.56
C GLY A 173 2.11 11.08 -14.88
N GLY A 174 1.27 10.12 -15.28
CA GLY A 174 -0.12 10.37 -15.67
C GLY A 174 -1.09 10.35 -14.49
N PHE A 175 -2.35 9.94 -14.75
CA PHE A 175 -3.42 9.98 -13.75
C PHE A 175 -3.16 9.17 -12.49
N GLY A 176 -2.52 8.00 -12.58
CA GLY A 176 -2.16 7.25 -11.38
C GLY A 176 -1.19 8.01 -10.47
N THR A 177 -0.21 8.71 -11.05
CA THR A 177 0.72 9.55 -10.29
C THR A 177 0.01 10.77 -9.68
N LEU A 178 -0.89 11.40 -10.42
CA LEU A 178 -1.69 12.54 -9.94
C LEU A 178 -2.64 12.14 -8.80
N ASP A 179 -3.27 10.96 -8.89
CA ASP A 179 -4.14 10.41 -7.85
C ASP A 179 -3.40 10.30 -6.51
N GLU A 180 -2.21 9.68 -6.52
CA GLU A 180 -1.42 9.50 -5.30
C GLU A 180 -0.82 10.82 -4.78
N LEU A 181 -0.44 11.72 -5.70
CA LEU A 181 0.00 13.08 -5.35
C LEU A 181 -1.07 13.83 -4.55
N PHE A 182 -2.28 13.94 -5.09
CA PHE A 182 -3.34 14.72 -4.43
C PHE A 182 -3.90 14.03 -3.18
N GLU A 183 -3.87 12.70 -3.13
CA GLU A 183 -4.19 11.95 -1.90
C GLU A 183 -3.21 12.30 -0.77
N ALA A 184 -1.90 12.28 -1.03
CA ALA A 184 -0.89 12.64 -0.04
C ALA A 184 -1.05 14.08 0.45
N LEU A 185 -1.24 15.04 -0.47
CA LEU A 185 -1.45 16.45 -0.12
C LEU A 185 -2.66 16.62 0.80
N THR A 186 -3.77 15.94 0.50
CA THR A 186 -4.99 16.01 1.30
C THR A 186 -4.79 15.40 2.69
N LEU A 187 -4.05 14.28 2.79
CA LEU A 187 -3.75 13.63 4.08
C LEU A 187 -2.85 14.51 4.96
N VAL A 188 -1.88 15.21 4.38
CA VAL A 188 -1.01 16.14 5.11
C VAL A 188 -1.76 17.40 5.51
N GLN A 189 -2.53 18.01 4.60
CA GLN A 189 -3.36 19.19 4.87
C GLN A 189 -4.32 18.93 6.04
N THR A 190 -4.95 17.75 6.06
CA THR A 190 -5.90 17.35 7.10
C THR A 190 -5.24 16.79 8.37
N LYS A 191 -3.91 16.80 8.44
CA LYS A 191 -3.11 16.28 9.56
C LYS A 191 -3.36 14.81 9.89
N LYS A 192 -3.83 14.03 8.91
CA LYS A 192 -3.94 12.57 9.03
C LYS A 192 -2.57 11.90 8.99
N VAL A 193 -1.63 12.53 8.30
CA VAL A 193 -0.19 12.26 8.39
C VAL A 193 0.51 13.57 8.70
N THR A 194 1.51 13.51 9.58
CA THR A 194 2.27 14.70 10.00
C THR A 194 3.67 14.64 9.40
N LYS A 195 4.15 15.77 8.87
CA LYS A 195 5.52 15.94 8.33
C LYS A 195 5.88 14.93 7.22
N PHE A 196 5.08 14.90 6.17
CA PHE A 196 5.28 14.02 5.02
C PHE A 196 5.52 14.86 3.75
N PRO A 197 6.77 15.04 3.31
CA PRO A 197 7.07 15.88 2.16
C PRO A 197 6.62 15.19 0.87
N VAL A 198 6.22 16.02 -0.10
CA VAL A 198 5.86 15.58 -1.44
C VAL A 198 6.77 16.28 -2.44
N VAL A 199 7.73 15.53 -2.97
CA VAL A 199 8.71 16.04 -3.94
C VAL A 199 8.19 15.81 -5.35
N LEU A 200 8.13 16.87 -6.16
CA LEU A 200 7.85 16.82 -7.58
C LEU A 200 9.17 16.93 -8.36
N PHE A 201 9.59 15.84 -8.98
CA PHE A 201 10.85 15.78 -9.72
C PHE A 201 10.62 16.04 -11.21
N GLY A 202 11.40 16.95 -11.81
CA GLY A 202 11.23 17.39 -13.20
C GLY A 202 10.41 18.68 -13.28
N ARG A 203 11.04 19.81 -12.98
CA ARG A 203 10.39 21.14 -12.92
C ARG A 203 9.63 21.44 -14.21
N SER A 204 10.25 21.21 -15.36
CA SER A 204 9.63 21.48 -16.66
C SER A 204 8.29 20.75 -16.86
N TYR A 205 8.16 19.53 -16.34
CA TYR A 205 6.93 18.74 -16.40
C TYR A 205 5.87 19.28 -15.42
N TRP A 206 6.27 19.55 -14.18
CA TRP A 206 5.35 19.92 -13.10
C TRP A 206 4.99 21.40 -13.04
N GLN A 207 5.73 22.27 -13.73
CA GLN A 207 5.59 23.73 -13.63
C GLN A 207 4.16 24.20 -13.92
N GLY A 208 3.53 23.69 -14.98
CA GLY A 208 2.16 24.07 -15.33
C GLY A 208 1.12 23.68 -14.26
N LEU A 209 1.30 22.53 -13.61
CA LEU A 209 0.41 22.12 -12.51
C LEU A 209 0.66 22.99 -11.27
N TYR A 210 1.93 23.22 -10.93
CA TYR A 210 2.30 24.04 -9.78
C TYR A 210 1.78 25.48 -9.93
N ASP A 211 1.96 26.08 -11.10
CA ASP A 211 1.45 27.42 -11.39
C ASP A 211 -0.08 27.47 -11.32
N TRP A 212 -0.79 26.46 -11.81
CA TRP A 212 -2.25 26.40 -11.63
C TRP A 212 -2.66 26.29 -10.16
N VAL A 213 -1.98 25.47 -9.36
CA VAL A 213 -2.26 25.36 -7.91
C VAL A 213 -2.00 26.71 -7.21
N ARG A 214 -0.91 27.41 -7.55
CA ARG A 214 -0.60 28.74 -7.01
C ARG A 214 -1.60 29.81 -7.48
N ASP A 215 -1.74 29.99 -8.78
CA ASP A 215 -2.43 31.15 -9.37
C ASP A 215 -3.96 30.98 -9.43
N SER A 216 -4.47 29.76 -9.28
CA SER A 216 -5.92 29.51 -9.29
C SER A 216 -6.43 28.98 -7.95
N VAL A 217 -5.78 27.94 -7.40
CA VAL A 217 -6.30 27.25 -6.21
C VAL A 217 -5.98 28.06 -4.95
N LEU A 218 -4.74 28.52 -4.78
CA LEU A 218 -4.32 29.37 -3.66
C LEU A 218 -4.91 30.78 -3.78
N ASP A 219 -4.79 31.46 -4.92
CA ASP A 219 -5.30 32.83 -5.11
C ASP A 219 -6.82 32.94 -4.88
N SER A 220 -7.58 31.89 -5.18
CA SER A 220 -9.02 31.86 -4.90
C SER A 220 -9.37 31.34 -3.49
N GLY A 221 -8.38 31.09 -2.63
CA GLY A 221 -8.54 30.72 -1.23
C GLY A 221 -9.03 29.28 -0.99
N LYS A 222 -8.75 28.34 -1.91
CA LYS A 222 -9.13 26.92 -1.74
C LYS A 222 -8.10 26.12 -0.94
N ILE A 223 -6.89 26.64 -0.84
CA ILE A 223 -5.79 26.16 0.01
C ILE A 223 -5.10 27.34 0.68
N GLY A 224 -4.27 27.11 1.70
CA GLY A 224 -3.42 28.14 2.31
C GLY A 224 -1.96 28.06 1.86
N ASP A 225 -1.15 29.08 2.17
CA ASP A 225 0.28 29.11 1.82
C ASP A 225 1.06 27.89 2.32
N LYS A 226 0.68 27.39 3.50
CA LYS A 226 1.28 26.20 4.10
C LYS A 226 0.99 24.92 3.32
N ASP A 227 -0.14 24.87 2.62
CA ASP A 227 -0.52 23.72 1.79
C ASP A 227 0.27 23.74 0.48
N LEU A 228 0.47 24.92 -0.12
CA LEU A 228 1.34 25.07 -1.30
C LEU A 228 2.79 24.71 -0.97
N ALA A 229 3.27 25.09 0.23
CA ALA A 229 4.61 24.76 0.70
C ALA A 229 4.87 23.26 0.91
N LEU A 230 3.84 22.40 0.85
CA LEU A 230 4.02 20.94 0.87
C LEU A 230 4.64 20.40 -0.42
N LEU A 231 4.52 21.15 -1.53
CA LEU A 231 5.07 20.81 -2.83
C LEU A 231 6.50 21.30 -2.95
N HIS A 232 7.45 20.37 -3.01
CA HIS A 232 8.85 20.68 -3.27
C HIS A 232 9.24 20.33 -4.71
N LEU A 233 9.43 21.34 -5.57
CA LEU A 233 9.80 21.15 -6.97
C LEU A 233 11.32 21.13 -7.13
N THR A 234 11.86 20.09 -7.77
CA THR A 234 13.32 19.98 -8.00
C THR A 234 13.67 19.22 -9.28
N ASP A 235 14.88 19.44 -9.77
CA ASP A 235 15.51 18.67 -10.87
C ASP A 235 16.77 17.94 -10.38
N ASP A 236 17.08 18.03 -9.08
CA ASP A 236 18.30 17.52 -8.46
C ASP A 236 17.98 16.35 -7.53
N VAL A 237 18.62 15.21 -7.80
CA VAL A 237 18.48 13.98 -7.00
C VAL A 237 18.97 14.20 -5.58
N GLU A 238 20.07 14.92 -5.40
CA GLU A 238 20.63 15.19 -4.07
C GLU A 238 19.67 16.04 -3.23
N ASP A 239 19.07 17.05 -3.85
CA ASP A 239 18.05 17.89 -3.22
C ASP A 239 16.80 17.10 -2.83
N ALA A 240 16.32 16.21 -3.71
CA ALA A 240 15.19 15.32 -3.40
C ALA A 240 15.50 14.42 -2.19
N VAL A 241 16.68 13.81 -2.15
CA VAL A 241 17.13 12.96 -1.02
C VAL A 241 17.32 13.79 0.25
N ARG A 242 17.84 15.02 0.16
CA ARG A 242 17.99 15.94 1.30
C ARG A 242 16.64 16.21 1.96
N VAL A 243 15.60 16.52 1.19
CA VAL A 243 14.24 16.76 1.70
C VAL A 243 13.69 15.53 2.43
N VAL A 244 13.90 14.33 1.88
CA VAL A 244 13.53 13.07 2.56
C VAL A 244 14.25 12.93 3.90
N LYS A 245 15.57 13.15 3.93
CA LYS A 245 16.38 13.01 5.16
C LYS A 245 15.94 13.99 6.24
N GLU A 246 15.68 15.24 5.88
CA GLU A 246 15.19 16.28 6.79
C GLU A 246 13.82 15.91 7.37
N ALA A 247 12.91 15.39 6.54
CA ALA A 247 11.61 14.92 7.02
C ALA A 247 11.72 13.71 7.94
N HIS A 248 12.59 12.73 7.61
CA HIS A 248 12.83 11.57 8.46
C HIS A 248 13.40 11.96 9.82
N GLN A 249 14.37 12.87 9.86
CA GLN A 249 14.91 13.42 11.12
C GLN A 249 13.82 14.13 11.93
N ALA A 250 13.05 15.02 11.29
CA ALA A 250 11.98 15.75 11.96
C ALA A 250 10.83 14.85 12.46
N TRP A 251 10.63 13.68 11.83
CA TRP A 251 9.70 12.66 12.30
C TRP A 251 10.23 11.95 13.55
N GLY A 252 11.51 11.57 13.56
CA GLY A 252 12.20 10.94 14.69
C GLY A 252 12.40 11.86 15.91
N GLU A 253 12.41 13.18 15.73
CA GLU A 253 12.40 14.14 16.85
C GLU A 253 11.01 14.29 17.48
N ALA A 254 9.95 13.93 16.77
CA ALA A 254 8.56 14.13 17.20
C ALA A 254 7.92 12.90 17.85
N HIS A 255 8.57 11.73 17.77
CA HIS A 255 8.08 10.43 18.26
C HIS A 255 9.19 9.68 18.98
#